data_AF-A0A061D921-F1
#
_entry.id   AF-A0A061D921-F1
#
_cell.length_a   1.000
_cell.length_b   1.000
_cell.length_c   1.000
_cell.angle_alpha   90.00
_cell.angle_beta   90.00
_cell.angle_gamma   90.00
#
_symmetry.space_group_name_H-M   'P 1'
#
loop_
_entity.id
_entity.type
_entity.pdbx_description
1 polymer ?
#
loop_
_entity_poly.entity_id
_entity_poly.type
_entity_poly.pdbx_seq_one_letter_code
_entity_poly.pdbx_strand_id
1 'polypeptide(L)'
;MSPINGWDTANLKQKKQWQRDLAHLLHNLKDTKAVVLCGYLNWYVEGIFSHIFNSAPEDIDLSDSEKLKMESSPVLHNSGHTGFPGCRPADREGYKWILLAGRLVDSFRRLHPYKGKDKNPNNKKYTSLVYLGDKTRCAVRTNLTLVSNYFMKNVSQCEIIGNTNDLVSARNR
;
A
#
# COMPACT_ATOMS: atom_id res chain seq x y z
N MET A 1 -8.60 5.78 -31.46
CA MET A 1 -8.75 5.34 -30.05
C MET A 1 -7.37 5.15 -29.48
N SER A 2 -6.98 5.94 -28.48
CA SER A 2 -5.66 5.80 -27.84
C SER A 2 -5.62 4.46 -27.07
N PRO A 3 -4.56 3.64 -27.20
CA PRO A 3 -4.46 2.33 -26.56
C PRO A 3 -4.43 2.39 -25.01
N ILE A 4 -4.36 3.59 -24.44
CA ILE A 4 -4.20 3.85 -23.01
C ILE A 4 -5.48 3.50 -22.20
N ASN A 5 -6.68 3.74 -22.74
CA ASN A 5 -7.92 3.62 -21.97
C ASN A 5 -8.42 2.17 -21.76
N GLY A 6 -7.96 1.23 -22.60
CA GLY A 6 -8.31 -0.19 -22.47
C GLY A 6 -7.52 -0.92 -21.37
N TRP A 7 -6.37 -0.36 -20.97
CA TRP A 7 -5.46 -0.97 -20.00
C TRP A 7 -5.84 -0.64 -18.55
N ASP A 8 -6.33 0.56 -18.26
CA ASP A 8 -6.75 0.97 -16.91
C ASP A 8 -7.88 0.10 -16.32
N THR A 9 -8.90 -0.20 -17.14
CA THR A 9 -10.07 -0.98 -16.70
C THR A 9 -9.74 -2.47 -16.56
N ALA A 10 -8.94 -3.03 -17.47
CA ALA A 10 -8.45 -4.40 -17.38
C ALA A 10 -7.58 -4.62 -16.14
N ASN A 11 -6.70 -3.67 -15.81
CA ASN A 11 -5.81 -3.73 -14.65
C ASN A 11 -6.58 -3.64 -13.32
N LEU A 12 -7.59 -2.78 -13.23
CA LEU A 12 -8.46 -2.73 -12.04
C LEU A 12 -9.26 -4.03 -11.85
N LYS A 13 -9.75 -4.64 -12.93
CA LYS A 13 -10.45 -5.93 -12.88
C LYS A 13 -9.51 -7.05 -12.43
N GLN A 14 -8.31 -7.12 -13.00
CA GLN A 14 -7.28 -8.09 -12.62
C GLN A 14 -6.85 -7.92 -11.16
N LYS A 15 -6.64 -6.68 -10.71
CA LYS A 15 -6.35 -6.37 -9.32
C LYS A 15 -7.43 -6.87 -8.38
N LYS A 16 -8.71 -6.58 -8.68
CA LYS A 16 -9.84 -7.06 -7.88
C LYS A 16 -9.90 -8.59 -7.85
N GLN A 17 -9.62 -9.25 -8.97
CA GLN A 17 -9.56 -10.71 -9.03
C GLN A 17 -8.42 -11.26 -8.17
N TRP A 18 -7.21 -10.72 -8.29
CA TRP A 18 -6.06 -11.11 -7.48
C TRP A 18 -6.31 -10.93 -5.98
N GLN A 19 -6.91 -9.79 -5.58
CA GLN A 19 -7.27 -9.54 -4.18
C GLN A 19 -8.28 -10.58 -3.65
N ARG A 20 -9.26 -10.98 -4.47
CA ARG A 20 -10.23 -12.03 -4.12
C ARG A 20 -9.55 -13.39 -3.99
N ASP A 21 -8.72 -13.77 -4.96
CA ASP A 21 -8.04 -15.08 -4.96
C ASP A 21 -7.09 -15.20 -3.76
N LEU A 22 -6.33 -14.14 -3.46
CA LEU A 22 -5.50 -14.07 -2.27
C LEU A 22 -6.33 -14.15 -0.99
N ALA A 23 -7.44 -13.42 -0.91
CA ALA A 23 -8.33 -13.50 0.25
C ALA A 23 -8.90 -14.92 0.45
N HIS A 24 -9.30 -15.61 -0.63
CA HIS A 24 -9.75 -17.01 -0.55
C HIS A 24 -8.65 -17.95 -0.05
N LEU A 25 -7.43 -17.82 -0.57
CA LEU A 25 -6.28 -18.59 -0.09
C LEU A 25 -6.04 -18.36 1.40
N LEU A 26 -5.97 -17.09 1.81
CA LEU A 26 -5.73 -16.70 3.20
C LEU A 26 -6.84 -17.20 4.13
N HIS A 27 -8.10 -17.16 3.68
CA HIS A 27 -9.22 -17.68 4.44
C HIS A 27 -9.07 -19.16 4.77
N ASN A 28 -8.59 -19.95 3.81
CA ASN A 28 -8.39 -21.40 3.98
C ASN A 28 -7.18 -21.72 4.88
N LEU A 29 -6.19 -20.82 4.91
CA LEU A 29 -4.97 -21.01 5.71
C LEU A 29 -5.08 -20.50 7.15
N LYS A 30 -5.97 -19.53 7.43
CA LYS A 30 -5.98 -18.75 8.67
C LYS A 30 -6.04 -19.57 9.97
N ASP A 31 -6.63 -20.77 9.93
CA ASP A 31 -6.82 -21.65 11.08
C ASP A 31 -5.82 -22.82 11.12
N THR A 32 -5.03 -23.03 10.05
CA THR A 32 -4.13 -24.20 9.91
C THR A 32 -2.66 -23.81 9.84
N LYS A 33 -2.34 -22.61 9.34
CA LYS A 33 -0.95 -22.13 9.20
C LYS A 33 -0.83 -20.69 9.64
N ALA A 34 0.32 -20.37 10.23
CA ALA A 34 0.70 -18.99 10.45
C ALA A 34 1.17 -18.41 9.12
N VAL A 35 0.60 -17.28 8.72
CA VAL A 35 0.95 -16.59 7.49
C VAL A 35 1.76 -15.35 7.83
N VAL A 36 2.88 -15.20 7.13
CA VAL A 36 3.65 -13.95 7.04
C VAL A 36 3.63 -13.56 5.57
N LEU A 37 3.00 -12.43 5.26
CA LEU A 37 2.90 -11.86 3.93
C LEU A 37 3.67 -10.55 3.92
N CYS A 38 4.79 -10.51 3.21
CA CYS A 38 5.67 -9.35 3.15
C CYS A 38 5.88 -8.85 1.72
N GLY A 39 6.22 -7.57 1.61
CA GLY A 39 6.61 -6.95 0.36
C GLY A 39 5.62 -5.88 -0.12
N TYR A 40 5.72 -5.59 -1.40
CA TYR A 40 4.83 -4.66 -2.08
C TYR A 40 3.51 -5.35 -2.41
N LEU A 41 2.51 -5.19 -1.54
CA LEU A 41 1.26 -5.96 -1.62
C LEU A 41 0.25 -5.43 -2.65
N ASN A 42 0.74 -4.96 -3.80
CA ASN A 42 -0.06 -4.77 -5.01
C ASN A 42 0.82 -4.84 -6.25
N TRP A 43 0.35 -5.59 -7.23
CA TRP A 43 0.98 -5.73 -8.53
C TRP A 43 0.53 -4.60 -9.48
N TYR A 44 1.48 -3.93 -10.11
CA TYR A 44 1.25 -3.20 -11.36
C TYR A 44 2.49 -3.29 -12.25
N VAL A 45 2.26 -3.49 -13.54
CA VAL A 45 3.26 -3.42 -14.58
C VAL A 45 2.67 -2.56 -15.69
N GLU A 46 3.22 -1.36 -15.89
CA GLU A 46 3.19 -0.68 -17.18
C GLU A 46 4.58 -0.68 -17.77
N GLY A 47 4.65 -0.69 -19.10
CA GLY A 47 5.90 -0.65 -19.84
C GLY A 47 6.82 0.49 -19.40
N ILE A 48 8.11 0.17 -19.28
CA ILE A 48 9.30 1.02 -19.09
C ILE A 48 9.34 1.90 -17.81
N PHE A 49 8.21 2.21 -17.16
CA PHE A 49 8.19 2.81 -15.82
C PHE A 49 7.49 1.88 -14.82
N SER A 50 8.29 1.05 -14.17
CA SER A 50 7.87 0.13 -13.11
C SER A 50 7.39 0.91 -11.88
N HIS A 51 6.08 1.10 -11.74
CA HIS A 51 5.48 1.66 -10.52
C HIS A 51 4.48 0.69 -9.91
N ILE A 52 4.96 -0.07 -8.95
CA ILE A 52 4.22 -1.05 -8.15
C ILE A 52 3.11 -0.34 -7.36
N PHE A 53 1.82 -0.59 -7.65
CA PHE A 53 0.70 0.18 -7.09
C PHE A 53 0.26 -0.23 -5.68
N ASN A 54 1.16 -0.04 -4.74
CA ASN A 54 1.01 -0.38 -3.33
C ASN A 54 -0.21 0.25 -2.63
N SER A 55 -0.99 -0.52 -1.86
CA SER A 55 -1.97 0.10 -0.97
C SER A 55 -1.27 0.70 0.23
N ALA A 56 -1.35 2.02 0.39
CA ALA A 56 -1.05 2.69 1.64
C ALA A 56 -2.30 2.56 2.56
N PRO A 57 -2.23 1.78 3.64
CA PRO A 57 -3.42 1.38 4.40
C PRO A 57 -4.26 2.54 4.92
N GLU A 58 -3.61 3.59 5.44
CA GLU A 58 -4.24 4.73 6.09
C GLU A 58 -3.54 6.06 5.74
N ASP A 59 -4.13 7.20 6.09
CA ASP A 59 -3.55 8.51 5.73
C ASP A 59 -2.20 8.79 6.40
N ILE A 60 -1.92 8.19 7.56
CA ILE A 60 -0.58 8.29 8.17
C ILE A 60 0.50 7.63 7.31
N ASP A 61 0.11 6.69 6.45
CA ASP A 61 1.02 6.02 5.53
C ASP A 61 1.39 6.92 4.36
N LEU A 62 0.89 8.16 4.33
CA LEU A 62 1.12 9.18 3.31
C LEU A 62 1.79 10.40 3.93
N SER A 63 2.76 11.01 3.26
CA SER A 63 3.36 12.28 3.71
C SER A 63 2.44 13.47 3.48
N ASP A 64 1.62 13.41 2.43
CA ASP A 64 0.64 14.44 2.07
C ASP A 64 -0.63 13.75 1.55
N SER A 65 -1.49 13.30 2.48
CA SER A 65 -2.68 12.53 2.15
C SER A 65 -3.66 13.30 1.27
N GLU A 66 -3.75 14.62 1.44
CA GLU A 66 -4.72 15.44 0.72
C GLU A 66 -4.31 15.62 -0.73
N LYS A 67 -3.04 15.94 -1.01
CA LYS A 67 -2.57 15.98 -2.40
C LYS A 67 -2.68 14.61 -3.08
N LEU A 68 -2.30 13.55 -2.38
CA LEU A 68 -2.39 12.19 -2.91
C LEU A 68 -3.83 11.76 -3.19
N LYS A 69 -4.83 12.21 -2.43
CA LYS A 69 -6.26 11.93 -2.72
C LYS A 69 -6.83 12.79 -3.86
N MET A 70 -6.29 13.99 -4.04
CA MET A 70 -6.73 14.94 -5.07
C MET A 70 -5.99 14.81 -6.39
N GLU A 71 -4.96 13.94 -6.45
CA GLU A 71 -4.17 13.73 -7.65
C GLU A 71 -5.06 13.37 -8.84
N SER A 72 -4.86 14.11 -9.93
CA SER A 72 -5.59 13.97 -11.17
C SER A 72 -4.63 14.08 -12.35
N SER A 73 -3.61 13.22 -12.37
CA SER A 73 -2.72 13.14 -13.53
C SER A 73 -3.51 12.75 -14.79
N PRO A 74 -3.05 13.12 -15.99
CA PRO A 74 -3.73 12.75 -17.25
C PRO A 74 -3.97 11.25 -17.42
N VAL A 75 -3.07 10.43 -16.85
CA VAL A 75 -3.20 8.95 -16.81
C VAL A 75 -4.39 8.54 -15.94
N LEU A 76 -4.63 9.23 -14.83
CA LEU A 76 -5.74 8.95 -13.91
C LEU A 76 -7.07 9.58 -14.37
N HIS A 77 -7.04 10.72 -15.06
CA HIS A 77 -8.22 11.43 -15.58
C HIS A 77 -9.10 10.55 -16.48
N ASN A 78 -8.50 9.68 -17.29
CA ASN A 78 -9.23 8.81 -18.21
C ASN A 78 -10.02 7.70 -17.51
N SER A 79 -9.81 7.48 -16.20
CA SER A 79 -10.48 6.44 -15.42
C SER A 79 -11.71 6.92 -14.64
N GLY A 80 -11.97 8.23 -14.59
CA GLY A 80 -13.03 8.80 -13.74
C GLY A 80 -12.78 8.60 -12.24
N HIS A 81 -11.54 8.32 -11.85
CA HIS A 81 -11.12 8.13 -10.46
C HIS A 81 -10.16 9.23 -10.04
N THR A 82 -10.49 9.93 -8.95
CA THR A 82 -9.58 10.88 -8.29
C THR A 82 -8.67 10.14 -7.30
N GLY A 83 -7.44 10.62 -7.19
CA GLY A 83 -6.46 10.15 -6.22
C GLY A 83 -5.44 9.17 -6.77
N PHE A 84 -4.23 9.27 -6.23
CA PHE A 84 -3.07 8.47 -6.58
C PHE A 84 -3.35 6.98 -6.31
N PRO A 85 -3.06 6.08 -7.26
CA PRO A 85 -3.25 4.65 -7.09
C PRO A 85 -2.59 4.12 -5.82
N GLY A 86 -3.32 3.30 -5.07
CA GLY A 86 -2.86 2.80 -3.77
C GLY A 86 -3.29 3.64 -2.57
N CYS A 87 -3.71 4.89 -2.80
CA CYS A 87 -4.26 5.78 -1.77
C CYS A 87 -5.80 5.89 -1.85
N ARG A 88 -6.40 5.42 -2.94
CA ARG A 88 -7.84 5.54 -3.20
C ARG A 88 -8.66 4.65 -2.25
N PRO A 89 -9.91 5.03 -1.91
CA PRO A 89 -10.80 4.19 -1.09
C PRO A 89 -10.94 2.76 -1.59
N ALA A 90 -11.07 2.56 -2.91
CA ALA A 90 -11.20 1.24 -3.53
C ALA A 90 -9.93 0.37 -3.36
N ASP A 91 -8.74 0.98 -3.35
CA ASP A 91 -7.49 0.24 -3.13
C ASP A 91 -7.38 -0.22 -1.67
N ARG A 92 -7.82 0.63 -0.73
CA ARG A 92 -7.86 0.32 0.71
C ARG A 92 -8.92 -0.72 1.07
N GLU A 93 -10.02 -0.81 0.33
CA GLU A 93 -11.05 -1.84 0.55
C GLU A 93 -10.50 -3.25 0.33
N GLY A 94 -9.80 -3.48 -0.77
CA GLY A 94 -9.18 -4.78 -1.04
C GLY A 94 -8.11 -5.17 0.00
N TYR A 95 -7.35 -4.19 0.49
CA TYR A 95 -6.43 -4.40 1.61
C TYR A 95 -7.17 -4.86 2.89
N LYS A 96 -8.29 -4.23 3.23
CA LYS A 96 -9.11 -4.64 4.38
C LYS A 96 -9.64 -6.07 4.23
N TRP A 97 -10.06 -6.46 3.03
CA TRP A 97 -10.52 -7.84 2.78
C TRP A 97 -9.41 -8.87 3.01
N ILE A 98 -8.20 -8.58 2.54
CA ILE A 98 -7.01 -9.43 2.75
C ILE A 98 -6.73 -9.60 4.26
N LEU A 99 -6.75 -8.50 5.02
CA LEU A 99 -6.55 -8.55 6.47
C LEU A 99 -7.61 -9.41 7.18
N LEU A 100 -8.89 -9.19 6.85
CA LEU A 100 -10.00 -9.93 7.46
C LEU A 100 -9.95 -11.41 7.12
N ALA A 101 -9.67 -11.76 5.87
CA ALA A 101 -9.67 -13.14 5.40
C ALA A 101 -8.60 -13.99 6.09
N GLY A 102 -7.36 -13.48 6.18
CA GLY A 102 -6.25 -14.20 6.82
C GLY A 102 -6.13 -13.99 8.34
N ARG A 103 -7.04 -13.22 8.94
CA ARG A 103 -6.88 -12.67 10.31
C ARG A 103 -5.49 -12.05 10.50
N LEU A 104 -5.06 -11.28 9.51
CA LEU A 104 -3.75 -10.66 9.47
C LEU A 104 -3.78 -9.30 10.17
N VAL A 105 -2.62 -8.91 10.71
CA VAL A 105 -2.36 -7.58 11.24
C VAL A 105 -1.13 -6.99 10.57
N ASP A 106 -1.13 -5.68 10.39
CA ASP A 106 0.05 -4.92 9.98
C ASP A 106 1.04 -4.89 11.15
N SER A 107 2.10 -5.69 11.05
CA SER A 107 3.08 -5.88 12.14
C SER A 107 3.79 -4.57 12.51
N PHE A 108 4.17 -3.77 11.51
CA PHE A 108 4.76 -2.44 11.72
C PHE A 108 3.78 -1.57 12.51
N ARG A 109 2.54 -1.47 12.06
CA ARG A 109 1.56 -0.56 12.70
C ARG A 109 1.12 -1.05 14.08
N ARG A 110 1.24 -2.36 14.35
CA ARG A 110 0.99 -2.97 15.66
C ARG A 110 2.09 -2.64 16.67
N LEU A 111 3.36 -2.62 16.25
CA LEU A 111 4.52 -2.28 17.08
C LEU A 111 4.76 -0.77 17.18
N HIS A 112 4.35 -0.02 16.16
CA HIS A 112 4.50 1.43 16.05
C HIS A 112 3.11 2.10 15.91
N PRO A 113 2.26 2.02 16.95
CA PRO A 113 0.91 2.56 16.90
C PRO A 113 0.92 4.09 16.77
N TYR A 114 -0.09 4.60 16.08
CA TYR A 114 -0.26 6.03 15.81
C TYR A 114 -1.64 6.57 16.20
N LYS A 115 -2.53 5.66 16.59
CA LYS A 115 -3.87 5.91 17.11
C LYS A 115 -4.01 5.13 18.42
N GLY A 116 -4.96 5.52 19.26
CA GLY A 116 -5.19 4.89 20.57
C GLY A 116 -4.32 5.47 21.68
N LYS A 117 -4.27 4.75 22.82
CA LYS A 117 -3.60 5.19 24.05
C LYS A 117 -2.08 5.32 23.90
N ASP A 118 -1.48 4.47 23.08
CA ASP A 118 -0.01 4.38 22.92
C ASP A 118 0.50 5.12 21.66
N LYS A 119 -0.28 6.07 21.12
CA LYS A 119 0.08 6.75 19.87
C LYS A 119 1.38 7.54 20.02
N ASN A 120 2.26 7.42 19.01
CA ASN A 120 3.45 8.26 18.90
C ASN A 120 3.49 8.96 17.52
N PRO A 121 3.46 10.31 17.46
CA PRO A 121 3.56 11.05 16.21
C PRO A 121 4.83 10.78 15.39
N ASN A 122 5.91 10.33 16.05
CA ASN A 122 7.18 9.99 15.41
C ASN A 122 7.12 8.65 14.64
N ASN A 123 6.02 7.90 14.75
CA ASN A 123 5.79 6.65 14.01
C ASN A 123 5.30 6.89 12.55
N LYS A 124 5.43 8.12 12.05
CA LYS A 124 5.31 8.44 10.62
C LYS A 124 6.56 7.96 9.89
N LYS A 125 6.44 6.83 9.22
CA LYS A 125 7.52 6.18 8.46
C LYS A 125 7.00 5.73 7.10
N TYR A 126 7.85 5.82 6.09
CA TYR A 126 7.52 5.59 4.68
C TYR A 126 8.55 4.67 4.05
N THR A 127 8.18 3.96 2.99
CA THR A 127 9.03 2.96 2.33
C THR A 127 9.35 3.31 0.88
N SER A 128 8.65 4.29 0.28
CA SER A 128 8.85 4.70 -1.11
C SER A 128 8.55 6.18 -1.32
N LEU A 129 9.08 6.76 -2.41
CA LEU A 129 8.65 8.06 -2.94
C LEU A 129 7.77 7.86 -4.18
N VAL A 130 6.77 8.72 -4.31
CA VAL A 130 5.92 8.84 -5.48
C VAL A 130 5.95 10.28 -5.99
N TYR A 131 5.67 10.44 -7.29
CA TYR A 131 5.66 11.72 -7.97
C TYR A 131 4.26 11.97 -8.49
N LEU A 132 3.72 13.12 -8.12
CA LEU A 132 2.46 13.63 -8.62
C LEU A 132 2.65 14.26 -10.00
N GLY A 133 1.55 14.50 -10.73
CA GLY A 133 1.58 15.12 -12.05
C GLY A 133 2.21 16.52 -12.05
N ASP A 134 2.08 17.26 -10.94
CA ASP A 134 2.71 18.56 -10.71
C ASP A 134 4.19 18.48 -10.29
N LYS A 135 4.78 17.27 -10.32
CA LYS A 135 6.14 16.94 -9.86
C LYS A 135 6.36 17.06 -8.34
N THR A 136 5.29 17.29 -7.56
CA THR A 136 5.37 17.20 -6.10
C THR A 136 5.81 15.79 -5.71
N ARG A 137 6.75 15.72 -4.77
CA ARG A 137 7.23 14.47 -4.19
C ARG A 137 6.44 14.16 -2.93
N CYS A 138 5.88 12.96 -2.86
CA CYS A 138 5.23 12.46 -1.65
C CYS A 138 5.88 11.15 -1.23
N ALA A 139 6.04 10.93 0.08
CA ALA A 139 6.49 9.67 0.64
C ALA A 139 5.28 8.82 1.05
N VAL A 140 5.37 7.52 0.81
CA VAL A 140 4.29 6.56 1.07
C VAL A 140 4.82 5.29 1.73
N ARG A 141 4.05 4.70 2.66
CA ARG A 141 4.33 3.39 3.26
C ARG A 141 3.51 2.32 2.58
N THR A 142 4.22 1.41 1.94
CA THR A 142 3.68 0.60 0.87
C THR A 142 4.29 -0.79 0.81
N ASN A 143 5.52 -0.93 1.29
CA ASN A 143 6.09 -2.21 1.65
C ASN A 143 5.56 -2.57 3.03
N LEU A 144 4.75 -3.62 3.09
CA LEU A 144 4.01 -4.01 4.28
C LEU A 144 4.48 -5.39 4.73
N THR A 145 4.41 -5.63 6.03
CA THR A 145 4.56 -6.97 6.60
C THR A 145 3.29 -7.28 7.38
N LEU A 146 2.46 -8.15 6.82
CA LEU A 146 1.23 -8.62 7.41
C LEU A 146 1.44 -9.99 8.01
N VAL A 147 1.01 -10.18 9.25
CA VAL A 147 1.20 -11.45 9.97
C VAL A 147 -0.11 -11.94 10.54
N SER A 148 -0.32 -13.25 10.60
CA SER A 148 -1.45 -13.81 11.35
C SER A 148 -1.46 -13.28 12.77
N ASN A 149 -2.61 -12.79 13.24
CA ASN A 149 -2.73 -12.09 14.52
C ASN A 149 -2.20 -12.92 15.70
N TYR A 150 -2.48 -14.23 15.72
CA TYR A 150 -1.99 -15.11 16.79
C TYR A 150 -0.47 -15.37 16.73
N PHE A 151 0.16 -15.14 15.57
CA PHE A 151 1.60 -15.25 15.39
C PHE A 151 2.34 -13.98 15.81
N MET A 152 1.64 -12.85 15.95
CA MET A 152 2.23 -11.55 16.30
C MET A 152 3.03 -11.58 17.61
N LYS A 153 2.67 -12.44 18.58
CA LYS A 153 3.42 -12.64 19.84
C LYS A 153 4.86 -13.11 19.63
N ASN A 154 5.18 -13.67 18.46
CA ASN A 154 6.53 -14.13 18.10
C ASN A 154 7.31 -13.08 17.30
N VAL A 155 6.69 -11.96 16.93
CA VAL A 155 7.34 -10.86 16.19
C VAL A 155 7.95 -9.90 17.21
N SER A 156 9.27 -9.93 17.34
CA SER A 156 10.00 -9.05 18.27
C SER A 156 10.15 -7.62 17.75
N GLN A 157 10.32 -7.47 16.43
CA GLN A 157 10.55 -6.18 15.79
C GLN A 157 10.02 -6.17 14.35
N CYS A 158 9.58 -4.99 13.89
CA CYS A 158 9.27 -4.73 12.49
C CYS A 158 9.59 -3.26 12.22
N GLU A 159 10.75 -3.00 11.64
CA GLU A 159 11.29 -1.65 11.53
C GLU A 159 11.35 -1.19 10.07
N ILE A 160 11.18 0.13 9.87
CA ILE A 160 11.52 0.78 8.61
C ILE A 160 12.86 1.47 8.80
N ILE A 161 13.89 0.92 8.15
CA ILE A 161 15.26 1.42 8.24
C ILE A 161 15.34 2.75 7.49
N GLY A 162 15.89 3.76 8.17
CA GLY A 162 16.05 5.11 7.64
C GLY A 162 14.91 6.08 7.99
N ASN A 163 14.95 7.24 7.36
CA ASN A 163 14.02 8.35 7.50
C ASN A 163 13.64 8.91 6.12
N THR A 164 12.69 9.84 6.09
CA THR A 164 12.20 10.41 4.83
C THR A 164 13.30 11.05 3.98
N ASN A 165 14.34 11.62 4.58
CA ASN A 165 15.48 12.21 3.85
C ASN A 165 16.31 11.14 3.11
N ASP A 166 16.34 9.91 3.62
CA ASP A 166 17.04 8.79 2.98
C ASP A 166 16.31 8.38 1.68
N LEU A 167 14.99 8.53 1.64
CA LEU A 167 14.22 8.31 0.42
C LEU A 167 14.53 9.36 -0.66
N VAL A 168 14.79 10.61 -0.24
CA VAL A 168 15.01 11.75 -1.15
C VAL A 168 16.44 11.78 -1.71
N SER A 169 17.43 11.31 -0.94
CA SER A 169 18.86 11.37 -1.28
C SER A 169 19.35 10.26 -2.22
N ALA A 170 18.59 9.17 -2.37
CA ALA A 170 18.95 8.02 -3.21
C ALA A 170 19.03 8.28 -4.73
N ARG A 171 18.76 9.52 -5.18
CA ARG A 171 18.76 9.90 -6.60
C ARG A 171 19.97 10.72 -7.05
N ASN A 172 20.85 11.11 -6.11
CA ASN A 172 22.09 11.87 -6.39
C ASN A 172 23.34 10.96 -6.43
N ARG A 173 23.17 9.66 -6.60
CA ARG A 173 24.25 8.68 -6.80
C ARG A 173 24.06 7.96 -8.12
#